data_AF-A0A918EAD6-F1
#
_entry.id   AF-A0A918EAD6-F1
#
_cell.length_a   1.000
_cell.length_b   1.000
_cell.length_c   1.000
_cell.angle_alpha   90.00
_cell.angle_beta   90.00
_cell.angle_gamma   90.00
#
_symmetry.space_group_name_H-M   'P 1'
#
loop_
_entity.id
_entity.type
_entity.pdbx_description
1 polymer ?
#
loop_
_entity_poly.entity_id
_entity_poly.type
_entity_poly.pdbx_seq_one_letter_code
_entity_poly.pdbx_strand_id
1 'polypeptide(L)'
;MEINIDLSLAMRADHEVRIGFGDLNARREALGLMSYYDALRYIPVSYSRETGKQGRFVIGVAPIDYSVFAMINDPMAPPEIRSSTLQRLLALKRISSSIRAEWKSGHVGLLGSQTCLVTSDKRILLRKRGANVLFARDRWDVSVSGFCGRDDVLGNGTQLDFSRTIEHETTREIGHVRGDPRRIQPVGLTRNLRTGAIDILAYWQIESTSMKLARLLTMRPGSMNRVFDTEIKAIERYVWDSKNLIVNLGRSDISYAWTKCGVQAKDFEPQSLLCIDLTLERLMDQKKPSFLDAWEGI
;
A
#
# COMPACT_ATOMS: atom_id res chain seq x y z
N MET A 1 2.70 15.79 7.04
CA MET A 1 3.34 14.66 7.74
C MET A 1 4.80 14.64 7.34
N GLU A 2 5.70 14.35 8.27
CA GLU A 2 7.14 14.26 8.04
C GLU A 2 7.58 12.83 8.32
N ILE A 3 8.36 12.26 7.40
CA ILE A 3 8.86 10.88 7.50
C ILE A 3 10.39 10.95 7.52
N ASN A 4 10.97 10.64 8.68
CA ASN A 4 12.40 10.76 8.91
C ASN A 4 13.08 9.39 8.81
N ILE A 5 14.13 9.31 8.01
CA ILE A 5 14.90 8.08 7.77
C ILE A 5 16.09 8.04 8.73
N ASP A 6 16.17 6.99 9.56
CA ASP A 6 17.35 6.68 10.36
C ASP A 6 18.27 5.70 9.61
N LEU A 7 19.24 6.25 8.90
CA LEU A 7 20.23 5.47 8.14
C LEU A 7 21.15 4.63 9.03
N SER A 8 21.28 4.96 10.33
CA SER A 8 22.09 4.16 11.27
C SER A 8 21.47 2.80 11.59
N LEU A 9 20.20 2.61 11.24
CA LEU A 9 19.43 1.40 11.44
C LEU A 9 19.20 0.61 10.13
N ALA A 10 19.90 0.98 9.05
CA ALA A 10 19.72 0.34 7.75
C ALA A 10 20.05 -1.15 7.80
N MET A 11 19.13 -1.99 7.33
CA MET A 11 19.30 -3.43 7.28
C MET A 11 19.59 -3.91 5.86
N ARG A 12 20.80 -4.44 5.67
CA ARG A 12 21.23 -5.03 4.40
C ARG A 12 21.23 -6.55 4.43
N ALA A 13 20.96 -7.14 3.27
CA ALA A 13 21.07 -8.57 3.04
C ALA A 13 22.54 -8.99 3.05
N ASP A 14 22.87 -9.88 3.99
CA ASP A 14 24.16 -10.57 4.02
C ASP A 14 24.15 -11.74 3.01
N HIS A 15 25.25 -12.50 2.98
CA HIS A 15 25.41 -13.59 2.04
C HIS A 15 24.33 -14.68 2.22
N GLU A 16 24.02 -15.04 3.47
CA GLU A 16 23.03 -16.06 3.80
C GLU A 16 21.62 -15.65 3.36
N VAL A 17 21.21 -14.40 3.65
CA VAL A 17 19.92 -13.86 3.20
C VAL A 17 19.82 -13.83 1.67
N ARG A 18 20.89 -13.49 0.96
CA ARG A 18 20.88 -13.45 -0.52
C ARG A 18 20.68 -14.84 -1.14
N ILE A 19 21.38 -15.85 -0.63
CA ILE A 19 21.19 -17.24 -1.08
C ILE A 19 19.77 -17.70 -0.75
N GLY A 20 19.34 -17.54 0.51
CA GLY A 20 18.01 -17.94 0.94
C GLY A 20 16.88 -17.24 0.19
N PHE A 21 17.08 -15.99 -0.22
CA PHE A 21 16.14 -15.24 -1.06
C PHE A 21 16.05 -15.79 -2.49
N GLY A 22 17.18 -16.20 -3.09
CA GLY A 22 17.20 -16.91 -4.36
C GLY A 22 16.40 -18.21 -4.29
N ASP A 23 16.63 -19.02 -3.25
CA ASP A 23 15.93 -20.30 -3.04
C ASP A 23 14.44 -20.10 -2.73
N LEU A 24 14.08 -19.02 -2.02
CA LEU A 24 12.69 -18.65 -1.81
C LEU A 24 11.99 -18.32 -3.12
N ASN A 25 12.60 -17.49 -3.97
CA ASN A 25 12.04 -17.14 -5.28
C ASN A 25 11.87 -18.37 -6.18
N ALA A 26 12.87 -19.25 -6.27
CA ALA A 26 12.78 -20.49 -7.04
C ALA A 26 11.59 -21.38 -6.58
N ARG A 27 11.39 -21.51 -5.27
CA ARG A 27 10.24 -22.26 -4.72
C ARG A 27 8.90 -21.59 -5.00
N ARG A 28 8.84 -20.26 -4.97
CA ARG A 28 7.63 -19.50 -5.31
C ARG A 28 7.24 -19.70 -6.76
N GLU A 29 8.20 -19.61 -7.68
CA GLU A 29 7.99 -19.83 -9.11
C GLU A 29 7.52 -21.26 -9.39
N ALA A 30 8.08 -22.26 -8.69
CA ALA A 30 7.63 -23.64 -8.78
C ALA A 30 6.16 -23.84 -8.35
N LEU A 31 5.62 -22.96 -7.52
CA LEU A 31 4.20 -22.92 -7.12
C LEU A 31 3.34 -22.02 -8.01
N GLY A 32 3.88 -21.47 -9.10
CA GLY A 32 3.19 -20.53 -9.98
C GLY A 32 2.98 -19.14 -9.38
N LEU A 33 3.66 -18.81 -8.28
CA LEU A 33 3.63 -17.49 -7.67
C LEU A 33 4.69 -16.58 -8.31
N MET A 34 4.44 -15.27 -8.29
CA MET A 34 5.45 -14.31 -8.71
C MET A 34 6.64 -14.28 -7.74
N SER A 35 7.85 -14.28 -8.31
CA SER A 35 9.08 -13.97 -7.60
C SER A 35 9.05 -12.56 -7.02
N TYR A 36 9.67 -12.42 -5.85
CA TYR A 36 10.01 -11.12 -5.32
C TYR A 36 11.12 -10.48 -6.14
N TYR A 37 11.09 -9.17 -6.24
CA TYR A 37 12.19 -8.39 -6.80
C TYR A 37 13.00 -7.77 -5.68
N ASP A 38 14.31 -7.63 -5.90
CA ASP A 38 15.17 -6.93 -4.96
C ASP A 38 14.82 -5.43 -4.97
N ALA A 39 14.64 -4.88 -3.77
CA ALA A 39 14.20 -3.50 -3.60
C ALA A 39 14.61 -2.98 -2.24
N LEU A 40 14.88 -1.68 -2.17
CA LEU A 40 14.95 -0.98 -0.89
C LEU A 40 13.54 -0.58 -0.46
N ARG A 41 13.20 -0.87 0.80
CA ARG A 41 11.95 -0.46 1.46
C ARG A 41 12.24 0.16 2.82
N TYR A 42 11.19 0.57 3.52
CA TYR A 42 11.30 1.22 4.82
C TYR A 42 10.43 0.54 5.87
N ILE A 43 11.03 0.22 7.01
CA ILE A 43 10.32 -0.28 8.19
C ILE A 43 10.10 0.85 9.19
N PRO A 44 8.92 0.97 9.82
CA PRO A 44 8.71 1.92 10.91
C PRO A 44 9.59 1.55 12.12
N VAL A 45 10.31 2.52 12.68
CA VAL A 45 11.11 2.36 13.92
C VAL A 45 10.55 3.17 15.09
N SER A 46 9.56 4.03 14.81
CA SER A 46 8.76 4.71 15.80
C SER A 46 7.33 4.89 15.27
N TYR A 47 6.38 5.10 16.19
CA TYR A 47 5.05 5.53 15.82
C TYR A 47 4.98 7.02 15.51
N SER A 48 3.96 7.39 14.74
CA SER A 48 3.63 8.80 14.51
C SER A 48 3.44 9.51 15.85
N ARG A 49 4.17 10.59 16.06
CA ARG A 49 3.96 11.50 17.18
C ARG A 49 3.62 12.87 16.65
N GLU A 50 2.62 13.50 17.26
CA GLU A 50 2.36 14.91 17.04
C GLU A 50 3.53 15.70 17.64
N THR A 51 4.12 16.58 16.84
CA THR A 51 5.12 17.53 17.33
C THR A 51 4.40 18.80 17.77
N GLY A 52 4.87 19.41 18.86
CA GLY A 52 4.28 20.63 19.43
C GLY A 52 4.25 21.86 18.50
N LYS A 53 4.70 21.74 17.25
CA LYS A 53 4.53 22.74 16.20
C LYS A 53 3.37 22.33 15.28
N GLN A 54 2.20 22.94 15.49
CA GLN A 54 1.09 23.00 14.52
C GLN A 54 0.60 21.64 13.96
N GLY A 55 0.34 20.64 14.80
CA GLY A 55 -0.31 19.40 14.35
C GLY A 55 0.51 18.58 13.33
N ARG A 56 1.84 18.78 13.28
CA ARG A 56 2.70 18.02 12.38
C ARG A 56 3.04 16.66 12.99
N PHE A 57 2.60 15.60 12.32
CA PHE A 57 2.96 14.22 12.64
C PHE A 57 4.32 13.85 12.07
N VAL A 58 5.18 13.27 12.91
CA VAL A 58 6.50 12.72 12.52
C VAL A 58 6.50 11.22 12.75
N ILE A 59 6.93 10.45 11.75
CA ILE A 59 7.20 9.01 11.84
C ILE A 59 8.67 8.74 11.51
N GLY A 60 9.31 7.88 12.31
CA GLY A 60 10.68 7.43 12.06
C GLY A 60 10.66 6.09 11.33
N VAL A 61 11.47 5.97 10.29
CA VAL A 61 11.66 4.74 9.52
C VAL A 61 13.14 4.38 9.36
N ALA A 62 13.44 3.13 9.06
CA ALA A 62 14.76 2.66 8.69
C ALA A 62 14.74 1.94 7.34
N PRO A 63 15.78 2.08 6.50
CA PRO A 63 15.88 1.33 5.25
C PRO A 63 16.06 -0.17 5.52
N ILE A 64 15.43 -1.01 4.70
CA ILE A 64 15.59 -2.47 4.71
C ILE A 64 15.66 -3.00 3.27
N ASP A 65 16.59 -3.90 3.00
CA ASP A 65 16.57 -4.68 1.77
C ASP A 65 15.35 -5.61 1.79
N TYR A 66 14.55 -5.62 0.73
CA TYR A 66 13.31 -6.39 0.68
C TYR A 66 13.53 -7.89 0.85
N SER A 67 14.70 -8.41 0.46
CA SER A 67 15.11 -9.78 0.73
C SER A 67 15.18 -10.10 2.23
N VAL A 68 15.68 -9.18 3.06
CA VAL A 68 15.67 -9.31 4.53
C VAL A 68 14.23 -9.34 5.04
N PHE A 69 13.38 -8.42 4.57
CA PHE A 69 11.97 -8.37 4.94
C PHE A 69 11.23 -9.66 4.56
N ALA A 70 11.46 -10.17 3.35
CA ALA A 70 10.86 -11.39 2.83
C ALA A 70 11.30 -12.63 3.63
N MET A 71 12.58 -12.73 4.01
CA MET A 71 13.05 -13.83 4.89
C MET A 71 12.35 -13.84 6.24
N ILE A 72 12.04 -12.67 6.79
CA ILE A 72 11.33 -12.57 8.08
C ILE A 72 9.86 -13.00 7.93
N ASN A 73 9.17 -12.52 6.89
CA ASN A 73 7.71 -12.56 6.81
C ASN A 73 7.14 -13.67 5.92
N ASP A 74 7.87 -14.18 4.93
CA ASP A 74 7.35 -15.21 4.04
C ASP A 74 7.36 -16.57 4.77
N PRO A 75 6.22 -17.28 4.88
CA PRO A 75 6.14 -18.57 5.58
C PRO A 75 7.04 -19.66 4.99
N MET A 76 7.43 -19.55 3.71
CA MET A 76 8.33 -20.49 3.02
C MET A 76 9.82 -20.20 3.25
N ALA A 77 10.17 -19.08 3.87
CA ALA A 77 11.56 -18.77 4.22
C ALA A 77 12.15 -19.83 5.17
N PRO A 78 13.44 -20.22 5.02
CA PRO A 78 14.07 -21.19 5.92
C PRO A 78 14.02 -20.71 7.38
N PRO A 79 13.57 -21.55 8.34
CA PRO A 79 13.40 -21.14 9.74
C PRO A 79 14.67 -20.56 10.37
N GLU A 80 15.84 -21.13 10.04
CA GLU A 80 17.14 -20.71 10.58
C GLU A 80 17.49 -19.28 10.12
N ILE A 81 17.35 -19.01 8.82
CA ILE A 81 17.58 -17.68 8.23
C ILE A 81 16.56 -16.67 8.77
N ARG A 82 15.28 -17.07 8.89
CA ARG A 82 14.22 -16.24 9.48
C ARG A 82 14.59 -15.83 10.90
N SER A 83 14.95 -16.80 11.74
CA SER A 83 15.32 -16.57 13.14
C SER A 83 16.56 -15.70 13.27
N SER A 84 17.63 -15.99 12.50
CA SER A 84 18.87 -15.19 12.55
C SER A 84 18.63 -13.74 12.10
N THR A 85 17.85 -13.56 11.02
CA THR A 85 17.50 -12.24 10.48
C THR A 85 16.63 -11.44 11.45
N LEU A 86 15.64 -12.10 12.08
CA LEU A 86 14.80 -11.46 13.10
C LEU A 86 15.62 -11.05 14.32
N GLN A 87 16.58 -11.88 14.78
CA GLN A 87 17.46 -11.51 15.90
C GLN A 87 18.35 -10.31 15.55
N ARG A 88 18.87 -10.23 14.32
CA ARG A 88 19.61 -9.05 13.83
C ARG A 88 18.74 -7.79 13.86
N LEU A 89 17.49 -7.88 13.38
CA LEU A 89 16.51 -6.79 13.44
C LEU A 89 16.23 -6.37 14.90
N LEU A 90 16.01 -7.34 15.79
CA LEU A 90 15.75 -7.10 17.21
C LEU A 90 16.96 -6.61 18.01
N ALA A 91 18.18 -6.70 17.47
CA ALA A 91 19.39 -6.17 18.07
C ALA A 91 19.64 -4.69 17.74
N LEU A 92 18.94 -4.13 16.74
CA LEU A 92 19.05 -2.71 16.39
C LEU A 92 18.71 -1.83 17.59
N LYS A 93 19.47 -0.74 17.77
CA LYS A 93 19.25 0.23 18.87
C LYS A 93 18.21 1.28 18.46
N ARG A 94 17.74 2.11 19.39
CA ARG A 94 16.91 3.31 19.11
C ARG A 94 15.53 3.09 18.47
N ILE A 95 15.03 1.86 18.42
CA ILE A 95 13.65 1.56 18.05
C ILE A 95 12.73 1.72 19.27
N SER A 96 11.53 2.27 19.08
CA SER A 96 10.57 2.41 20.17
C SER A 96 10.19 1.05 20.78
N SER A 97 9.94 1.02 22.08
CA SER A 97 9.60 -0.21 22.81
C SER A 97 8.37 -0.91 22.24
N SER A 98 7.39 -0.13 21.78
CA SER A 98 6.17 -0.63 21.15
C SER A 98 6.43 -1.38 19.83
N ILE A 99 7.13 -0.73 18.90
CA ILE A 99 7.51 -1.33 17.61
C ILE A 99 8.34 -2.59 17.84
N ARG A 100 9.30 -2.54 18.80
CA ARG A 100 10.11 -3.72 19.14
C ARG A 100 9.27 -4.87 19.70
N ALA A 101 8.25 -4.58 20.51
CA ALA A 101 7.36 -5.62 21.04
C ALA A 101 6.59 -6.32 19.91
N GLU A 102 6.18 -5.59 18.89
CA GLU A 102 5.47 -6.15 17.73
C GLU A 102 6.36 -7.02 16.87
N TRP A 103 7.60 -6.57 16.64
CA TRP A 103 8.58 -7.37 15.91
C TRP A 103 8.89 -8.68 16.64
N LYS A 104 8.92 -8.67 17.98
CA LYS A 104 9.06 -9.91 18.78
C LYS A 104 7.86 -10.86 18.60
N SER A 105 6.68 -10.33 18.33
CA SER A 105 5.47 -11.10 18.01
C SER A 105 5.39 -11.51 16.53
N GLY A 106 6.42 -11.22 15.72
CA GLY A 106 6.45 -11.58 14.29
C GLY A 106 5.72 -10.61 13.37
N HIS A 107 5.29 -9.45 13.86
CA HIS A 107 4.60 -8.43 13.06
C HIS A 107 5.59 -7.36 12.58
N VAL A 108 6.44 -7.72 11.62
CA VAL A 108 7.41 -6.80 11.01
C VAL A 108 6.84 -6.29 9.69
N GLY A 109 6.29 -5.08 9.70
CA GLY A 109 5.68 -4.48 8.51
C GLY A 109 6.48 -3.33 7.90
N LEU A 110 6.16 -3.01 6.64
CA LEU A 110 6.71 -1.88 5.91
C LEU A 110 5.86 -0.61 6.08
N LEU A 111 6.44 0.54 5.76
CA LEU A 111 5.72 1.78 5.54
C LEU A 111 5.11 1.77 4.13
N GLY A 112 3.78 1.78 4.08
CA GLY A 112 3.01 1.78 2.86
C GLY A 112 2.12 3.01 2.67
N SER A 113 1.42 2.98 1.55
CA SER A 113 0.44 3.98 1.14
C SER A 113 -0.84 3.29 0.67
N GLN A 114 -1.98 3.90 0.98
CA GLN A 114 -3.28 3.57 0.42
C GLN A 114 -3.84 4.87 -0.16
N THR A 115 -4.12 4.89 -1.45
CA THR A 115 -4.53 6.12 -2.14
C THR A 115 -5.80 5.96 -2.93
N CYS A 116 -6.76 6.85 -2.64
CA CYS A 116 -7.95 7.06 -3.45
C CYS A 116 -7.68 8.10 -4.54
N LEU A 117 -7.63 7.70 -5.80
CA LEU A 117 -7.63 8.62 -6.94
C LEU A 117 -9.05 9.13 -7.16
N VAL A 118 -9.21 10.45 -7.15
CA VAL A 118 -10.48 11.14 -7.34
C VAL A 118 -10.41 11.97 -8.62
N THR A 119 -11.18 11.57 -9.62
CA THR A 119 -11.24 12.19 -10.94
C THR A 119 -11.95 13.55 -10.93
N SER A 120 -11.71 14.34 -11.97
CA SER A 120 -12.28 15.69 -12.10
C SER A 120 -13.81 15.70 -12.14
N ASP A 121 -14.42 14.64 -12.65
CA ASP A 121 -15.86 14.38 -12.69
C ASP A 121 -16.37 13.63 -11.44
N LYS A 122 -15.63 13.74 -10.33
CA LYS A 122 -16.01 13.25 -8.99
C LYS A 122 -16.30 11.75 -8.97
N ARG A 123 -15.43 10.96 -9.58
CA ARG A 123 -15.42 9.50 -9.47
C ARG A 123 -14.19 8.99 -8.75
N ILE A 124 -14.33 7.86 -8.06
CA ILE A 124 -13.24 7.11 -7.44
C ILE A 124 -13.00 5.80 -8.18
N LEU A 125 -11.73 5.40 -8.29
CA LEU A 125 -11.30 4.10 -8.80
C LEU A 125 -11.08 3.13 -7.64
N LEU A 126 -11.72 1.97 -7.68
CA LEU A 126 -11.47 0.83 -6.79
C LEU A 126 -10.93 -0.31 -7.61
N ARG A 127 -10.02 -1.10 -7.05
CA ARG A 127 -9.32 -2.14 -7.81
C ARG A 127 -9.28 -3.44 -7.05
N LYS A 128 -9.58 -4.53 -7.74
CA LYS A 128 -9.45 -5.89 -7.23
C LYS A 128 -8.05 -6.39 -7.55
N ARG A 129 -7.35 -6.86 -6.53
CA ARG A 129 -6.02 -7.49 -6.68
C ARG A 129 -6.16 -8.80 -7.43
N GLY A 130 -5.17 -9.11 -8.28
CA GLY A 130 -5.14 -10.34 -9.07
C GLY A 130 -5.04 -11.61 -8.22
N ALA A 131 -5.31 -12.76 -8.83
CA ALA A 131 -5.20 -14.07 -8.16
C ALA A 131 -3.75 -14.49 -7.89
N ASN A 132 -2.79 -13.83 -8.53
CA ASN A 132 -1.35 -14.14 -8.47
C ASN A 132 -0.58 -13.33 -7.42
N VAL A 133 -1.24 -12.42 -6.67
CA VAL A 133 -0.60 -11.72 -5.55
C VAL A 133 -0.59 -12.59 -4.29
N LEU A 134 0.45 -12.42 -3.47
CA LEU A 134 0.56 -13.11 -2.18
C LEU A 134 -0.40 -12.53 -1.12
N PHE A 135 -0.43 -11.20 -1.02
CA PHE A 135 -1.19 -10.50 0.02
C PHE A 135 -2.51 -9.99 -0.54
N ALA A 136 -3.57 -10.19 0.24
CA ALA A 136 -4.92 -9.74 -0.10
C ALA A 136 -5.35 -10.24 -1.50
N ARG A 137 -5.05 -11.51 -1.80
CA ARG A 137 -5.43 -12.16 -3.06
C ARG A 137 -6.94 -12.07 -3.28
N ASP A 138 -7.34 -11.70 -4.50
CA ASP A 138 -8.75 -11.58 -4.89
C ASP A 138 -9.54 -10.59 -4.01
N ARG A 139 -8.88 -9.69 -3.27
CA ARG A 139 -9.52 -8.63 -2.47
C ARG A 139 -9.66 -7.36 -3.28
N TRP A 140 -10.69 -6.59 -2.96
CA TRP A 140 -10.80 -5.21 -3.40
C TRP A 140 -9.94 -4.29 -2.54
N ASP A 141 -9.43 -3.25 -3.17
CA ASP A 141 -8.51 -2.28 -2.62
C ASP A 141 -8.87 -0.87 -3.14
N VAL A 142 -8.18 0.13 -2.63
CA VAL A 142 -8.22 1.51 -3.14
C VAL A 142 -7.66 1.60 -4.57
N SER A 143 -7.50 2.81 -5.09
CA SER A 143 -7.03 3.02 -6.47
C SER A 143 -5.58 2.58 -6.67
N VAL A 144 -4.71 2.90 -5.73
CA VAL A 144 -3.29 2.56 -5.77
C VAL A 144 -2.81 2.33 -4.34
N SER A 145 -2.14 1.20 -4.11
CA SER A 145 -1.49 0.89 -2.84
C SER A 145 -0.07 0.37 -3.11
N GLY A 146 0.83 0.56 -2.15
CA GLY A 146 2.24 0.22 -2.37
C GLY A 146 3.13 0.64 -1.22
N PHE A 147 4.43 0.41 -1.35
CA PHE A 147 5.41 0.64 -0.29
C PHE A 147 6.43 1.68 -0.69
N CYS A 148 6.83 2.51 0.28
CA CYS A 148 7.87 3.51 0.05
C CYS A 148 9.18 2.83 -0.41
N GLY A 149 9.84 3.38 -1.42
CA GLY A 149 11.02 2.85 -2.08
C GLY A 149 12.17 3.85 -2.19
N ARG A 150 13.28 3.40 -2.81
CA ARG A 150 14.52 4.17 -2.94
C ARG A 150 14.32 5.55 -3.58
N ASP A 151 13.45 5.64 -4.58
CA ASP A 151 13.27 6.84 -5.39
C ASP A 151 12.39 7.90 -4.72
N ASP A 152 11.82 7.56 -3.56
CA ASP A 152 10.92 8.43 -2.78
C ASP A 152 11.67 9.32 -1.79
N VAL A 153 13.01 9.25 -1.77
CA VAL A 153 13.84 9.95 -0.79
C VAL A 153 14.18 11.38 -1.26
N LEU A 154 14.11 12.34 -0.34
CA LEU A 154 14.47 13.73 -0.55
C LEU A 154 15.89 14.06 -0.10
N GLY A 155 16.49 15.03 -0.79
CA GLY A 155 17.72 15.70 -0.36
C GLY A 155 18.89 14.74 -0.13
N ASN A 156 19.46 14.80 1.08
CA ASN A 156 20.65 14.05 1.49
C ASN A 156 20.37 12.60 1.94
N GLY A 157 19.16 12.08 1.71
CA GLY A 157 18.85 10.70 2.09
C GLY A 157 18.13 10.53 3.42
N THR A 158 17.72 11.61 4.11
CA THR A 158 17.17 11.53 5.48
C THR A 158 15.67 11.73 5.58
N GLN A 159 14.97 12.02 4.48
CA GLN A 159 13.52 12.25 4.48
C GLN A 159 12.84 11.48 3.34
N LEU A 160 11.67 10.91 3.60
CA LEU A 160 10.81 10.34 2.56
C LEU A 160 9.71 11.34 2.15
N ASP A 161 9.53 11.46 0.85
CA ASP A 161 8.38 12.12 0.24
C ASP A 161 7.34 11.09 -0.17
N PHE A 162 6.32 10.95 0.67
CA PHE A 162 5.18 10.10 0.42
C PHE A 162 4.44 10.43 -0.89
N SER A 163 4.43 11.70 -1.33
CA SER A 163 3.79 12.06 -2.59
C SER A 163 4.49 11.41 -3.79
N ARG A 164 5.81 11.21 -3.72
CA ARG A 164 6.57 10.47 -4.74
C ARG A 164 6.22 9.00 -4.76
N THR A 165 6.05 8.37 -3.59
CA THR A 165 5.59 6.97 -3.51
C THR A 165 4.28 6.81 -4.28
N ILE A 166 3.29 7.66 -4.01
CA ILE A 166 1.99 7.61 -4.70
C ILE A 166 2.15 7.81 -6.21
N GLU A 167 2.93 8.80 -6.64
CA GLU A 167 3.12 9.09 -8.05
C GLU A 167 3.80 7.92 -8.78
N HIS A 168 4.84 7.34 -8.17
CA HIS A 168 5.55 6.20 -8.71
C HIS A 168 4.65 4.95 -8.80
N GLU A 169 3.92 4.62 -7.73
CA GLU A 169 2.99 3.48 -7.76
C GLU A 169 1.87 3.70 -8.78
N THR A 170 1.33 4.91 -8.86
CA THR A 170 0.30 5.24 -9.86
C THR A 170 0.85 5.06 -11.26
N THR A 171 2.06 5.53 -11.53
CA THR A 171 2.71 5.40 -12.83
C THR A 171 3.00 3.94 -13.17
N ARG A 172 3.42 3.12 -12.19
CA ARG A 172 3.69 1.69 -12.39
C ARG A 172 2.43 0.88 -12.68
N GLU A 173 1.35 1.15 -11.97
CA GLU A 173 0.14 0.32 -12.02
C GLU A 173 -0.94 0.80 -12.99
N ILE A 174 -1.04 2.11 -13.22
CA ILE A 174 -2.09 2.74 -14.04
C ILE A 174 -1.49 3.51 -15.23
N GLY A 175 -0.28 4.05 -15.06
CA GLY A 175 0.37 4.92 -16.04
C GLY A 175 0.29 6.39 -15.66
N HIS A 176 0.65 7.27 -16.61
CA HIS A 176 0.73 8.70 -16.35
C HIS A 176 -0.66 9.33 -16.22
N VAL A 177 -1.09 9.58 -14.98
CA VAL A 177 -2.29 10.36 -14.68
C VAL A 177 -1.95 11.85 -14.66
N ARG A 178 -2.88 12.70 -15.13
CA ARG A 178 -2.72 14.16 -15.02
C ARG A 178 -3.18 14.60 -13.64
N GLY A 179 -2.26 15.04 -12.80
CA GLY A 179 -2.53 15.62 -11.50
C GLY A 179 -1.27 16.27 -10.95
N ASP A 180 -1.42 17.26 -10.08
CA ASP A 180 -0.30 17.86 -9.36
C ASP A 180 0.00 17.02 -8.10
N PRO A 181 1.17 16.37 -7.95
CA PRO A 181 1.51 15.58 -6.77
C PRO A 181 1.49 16.39 -5.47
N ARG A 182 1.63 17.73 -5.54
CA ARG A 182 1.50 18.62 -4.37
C ARG A 182 0.07 18.69 -3.83
N ARG A 183 -0.92 18.22 -4.61
CA ARG A 183 -2.33 18.13 -4.22
C ARG A 183 -2.70 16.76 -3.64
N ILE A 184 -1.73 15.85 -3.46
CA ILE A 184 -1.91 14.65 -2.66
C ILE A 184 -2.15 15.10 -1.22
N GLN A 185 -3.21 14.59 -0.59
CA GLN A 185 -3.61 14.99 0.75
C GLN A 185 -3.68 13.74 1.64
N PRO A 186 -2.82 13.64 2.67
CA PRO A 186 -2.97 12.60 3.68
C PRO A 186 -4.23 12.87 4.49
N VAL A 187 -5.02 11.83 4.71
CA VAL A 187 -6.26 11.87 5.50
C VAL A 187 -6.17 11.05 6.77
N GLY A 188 -5.20 10.14 6.87
CA GLY A 188 -5.00 9.37 8.09
C GLY A 188 -3.77 8.47 8.04
N LEU A 189 -3.60 7.74 9.13
CA LEU A 189 -2.63 6.66 9.27
C LEU A 189 -3.37 5.45 9.80
N THR A 190 -3.04 4.27 9.31
CA THR A 190 -3.56 3.02 9.85
C THR A 190 -2.46 2.01 10.04
N ARG A 191 -2.73 1.06 10.92
CA ARG A 191 -1.81 -0.03 11.24
C ARG A 191 -2.51 -1.35 10.99
N ASN A 192 -1.93 -2.14 10.09
CA ASN A 192 -2.39 -3.51 9.88
C ASN A 192 -1.79 -4.39 10.99
N LEU A 193 -2.64 -4.80 11.94
CA LEU A 193 -2.21 -5.61 13.08
C LEU A 193 -1.75 -7.02 12.70
N ARG A 194 -2.13 -7.53 11.52
CA ARG A 194 -1.70 -8.86 11.04
C ARG A 194 -0.28 -8.81 10.48
N THR A 195 0.00 -7.81 9.64
CA THR A 195 1.31 -7.70 8.94
C THR A 195 2.30 -6.79 9.66
N GLY A 196 1.84 -5.97 10.60
CA GLY A 196 2.63 -4.91 11.23
C GLY A 196 2.84 -3.69 10.33
N ALA A 197 2.25 -3.66 9.13
CA ALA A 197 2.42 -2.55 8.20
C ALA A 197 1.77 -1.27 8.74
N ILE A 198 2.40 -0.13 8.48
CA ILE A 198 1.80 1.18 8.72
C ILE A 198 1.55 1.81 7.37
N ASP A 199 0.29 2.11 7.08
CA ASP A 199 -0.11 2.72 5.83
C ASP A 199 -0.52 4.17 6.05
N ILE A 200 0.02 5.04 5.19
CA ILE A 200 -0.43 6.41 5.06
C ILE A 200 -1.63 6.42 4.13
N LEU A 201 -2.76 6.87 4.65
CA LEU A 201 -4.02 6.97 3.92
C LEU A 201 -4.12 8.33 3.26
N ALA A 202 -4.37 8.38 1.96
CA ALA A 202 -4.47 9.63 1.22
C ALA A 202 -5.53 9.58 0.11
N TYR A 203 -5.85 10.75 -0.40
CA TYR A 203 -6.47 10.88 -1.71
C TYR A 203 -5.66 11.82 -2.60
N TRP A 204 -5.84 11.65 -3.90
CA TRP A 204 -5.28 12.52 -4.91
C TRP A 204 -6.36 12.94 -5.90
N GLN A 205 -6.68 14.23 -5.91
CA GLN A 205 -7.56 14.80 -6.93
C GLN A 205 -6.79 14.99 -8.23
N ILE A 206 -7.15 14.20 -9.25
CA ILE A 206 -6.54 14.24 -10.58
C ILE A 206 -7.43 15.02 -11.55
N GLU A 207 -6.80 15.61 -12.56
CA GLU A 207 -7.45 16.37 -13.64
C GLU A 207 -8.10 15.46 -14.68
N SER A 208 -7.68 14.19 -14.73
CA SER A 208 -8.29 13.19 -15.60
C SER A 208 -9.75 12.94 -15.21
N THR A 209 -10.62 12.84 -16.22
CA THR A 209 -11.97 12.31 -16.04
C THR A 209 -11.94 10.80 -15.86
N SER A 210 -12.99 10.24 -15.29
CA SER A 210 -13.22 8.79 -15.18
C SER A 210 -13.05 8.04 -16.49
N MET A 211 -13.52 8.60 -17.61
CA MET A 211 -13.36 8.02 -18.95
C MET A 211 -11.89 7.98 -19.39
N LYS A 212 -11.11 9.04 -19.12
CA LYS A 212 -9.67 9.06 -19.43
C LYS A 212 -8.92 8.06 -18.56
N LEU A 213 -9.26 7.97 -17.28
CA LEU A 213 -8.69 7.00 -16.35
C LEU A 213 -9.00 5.56 -16.79
N ALA A 214 -10.23 5.26 -17.20
CA ALA A 214 -10.60 3.95 -17.73
C ALA A 214 -9.79 3.57 -18.98
N ARG A 215 -9.57 4.53 -19.90
CA ARG A 215 -8.75 4.30 -21.09
C ARG A 215 -7.29 3.99 -20.77
N LEU A 216 -6.75 4.51 -19.67
CA LEU A 216 -5.42 4.15 -19.17
C LEU A 216 -5.35 2.70 -18.65
N LEU A 217 -6.49 2.08 -18.35
CA LEU A 217 -6.56 0.70 -17.86
C LEU A 217 -6.97 -0.30 -18.94
N THR A 218 -7.76 0.11 -19.94
CA THR A 218 -8.35 -0.82 -20.94
C THR A 218 -8.10 -0.47 -22.41
N MET A 219 -7.50 0.68 -22.73
CA MET A 219 -7.50 1.27 -24.09
C MET A 219 -8.90 1.52 -24.70
N ARG A 220 -9.98 1.30 -23.94
CA ARG A 220 -11.38 1.45 -24.39
C ARG A 220 -12.14 2.39 -23.45
N PRO A 221 -13.26 2.99 -23.88
CA PRO A 221 -14.17 3.64 -22.95
C PRO A 221 -14.70 2.59 -21.97
N GLY A 222 -14.34 2.69 -20.69
CA GLY A 222 -14.86 1.78 -19.67
C GLY A 222 -16.36 1.98 -19.45
N SER A 223 -17.08 0.89 -19.16
CA SER A 223 -18.48 0.96 -18.75
C SER A 223 -18.57 1.36 -17.27
N MET A 224 -19.27 2.47 -16.99
CA MET A 224 -19.48 2.99 -15.63
C MET A 224 -20.24 2.00 -14.73
N ASN A 225 -19.98 2.05 -13.42
CA ASN A 225 -20.67 1.25 -12.39
C ASN A 225 -20.72 -0.25 -12.71
N ARG A 226 -19.69 -0.75 -13.39
CA ARG A 226 -19.49 -2.15 -13.71
C ARG A 226 -18.03 -2.49 -13.44
N VAL A 227 -17.82 -3.74 -13.08
CA VAL A 227 -16.48 -4.32 -13.00
C VAL A 227 -15.95 -4.53 -14.41
N PHE A 228 -14.71 -4.12 -14.67
CA PHE A 228 -14.03 -4.34 -15.94
C PHE A 228 -12.58 -4.77 -15.70
N ASP A 229 -12.04 -5.60 -16.59
CA ASP A 229 -10.69 -6.13 -16.48
C ASP A 229 -9.64 -5.10 -16.92
N THR A 230 -8.42 -5.22 -16.41
CA THR A 230 -7.27 -4.45 -16.90
C THR A 230 -6.80 -5.05 -18.23
N GLU A 231 -6.79 -4.28 -19.32
CA GLU A 231 -6.34 -4.77 -20.63
C GLU A 231 -4.92 -4.28 -21.00
N ILE A 232 -4.39 -3.30 -20.25
CA ILE A 232 -3.05 -2.75 -20.47
C ILE A 232 -2.02 -3.47 -19.60
N LYS A 233 -0.85 -3.73 -20.18
CA LYS A 233 0.31 -4.25 -19.44
C LYS A 233 0.86 -3.14 -18.52
N ALA A 234 0.51 -3.20 -17.25
CA ALA A 234 1.25 -2.47 -16.20
C ALA A 234 2.70 -2.98 -16.12
N ILE A 235 3.59 -2.22 -15.47
CA ILE A 235 4.99 -2.62 -15.29
C ILE A 235 5.07 -3.92 -14.50
N GLU A 236 4.20 -4.07 -13.50
CA GLU A 236 4.14 -5.27 -12.66
C GLU A 236 3.07 -6.25 -13.16
N ARG A 237 3.49 -7.50 -13.40
CA ARG A 237 2.63 -8.54 -14.02
C ARG A 237 1.39 -8.88 -13.17
N TYR A 238 1.46 -8.71 -11.85
CA TYR A 238 0.33 -9.03 -10.98
C TYR A 238 -0.88 -8.12 -11.18
N VAL A 239 -0.65 -6.93 -11.75
CA VAL A 239 -1.69 -5.93 -12.01
C VAL A 239 -2.56 -6.34 -13.21
N TRP A 240 -2.09 -7.25 -14.06
CA TRP A 240 -2.80 -7.64 -15.29
C TRP A 240 -4.06 -8.46 -14.98
N ASP A 241 -4.05 -9.19 -13.87
CA ASP A 241 -5.20 -9.98 -13.40
C ASP A 241 -6.17 -9.14 -12.56
N SER A 242 -5.94 -7.83 -12.45
CA SER A 242 -6.78 -6.94 -11.65
C SER A 242 -8.07 -6.57 -12.37
N LYS A 243 -9.14 -6.52 -11.57
CA LYS A 243 -10.42 -5.93 -11.98
C LYS A 243 -10.53 -4.50 -11.46
N ASN A 244 -11.29 -3.67 -12.13
CA ASN A 244 -11.44 -2.26 -11.80
C ASN A 244 -12.92 -1.92 -11.69
N LEU A 245 -13.23 -0.96 -10.83
CA LEU A 245 -14.57 -0.43 -10.62
C LEU A 245 -14.46 1.09 -10.44
N ILE A 246 -15.08 1.84 -11.35
CA ILE A 246 -15.15 3.29 -11.27
C ILE A 246 -16.57 3.70 -10.89
N VAL A 247 -16.69 4.46 -9.80
CA VAL A 247 -17.97 4.79 -9.16
C VAL A 247 -18.04 6.27 -8.81
N ASN A 248 -19.27 6.80 -8.76
CA ASN A 248 -19.52 8.14 -8.25
C ASN A 248 -18.94 8.28 -6.84
N LEU A 249 -18.31 9.42 -6.57
CA LEU A 249 -17.84 9.76 -5.24
C LEU A 249 -19.05 10.13 -4.37
N GLY A 250 -19.57 9.13 -3.67
CA GLY A 250 -20.69 9.28 -2.75
C GLY A 250 -20.99 7.94 -2.09
N ARG A 251 -21.28 7.95 -0.80
CA ARG A 251 -21.51 6.71 -0.03
C ARG A 251 -22.65 5.87 -0.62
N SER A 252 -23.78 6.50 -0.93
CA SER A 252 -24.94 5.83 -1.56
C SER A 252 -24.61 5.25 -2.93
N ASP A 253 -23.88 5.99 -3.76
CA ASP A 253 -23.46 5.54 -5.08
C ASP A 253 -22.49 4.35 -5.02
N ILE A 254 -21.52 4.39 -4.10
CA ILE A 254 -20.57 3.31 -3.86
C ILE A 254 -21.33 2.05 -3.40
N SER A 255 -22.20 2.16 -2.40
CA SER A 255 -23.04 1.04 -1.93
C SER A 255 -23.91 0.46 -3.04
N TYR A 256 -24.49 1.32 -3.88
CA TYR A 256 -25.30 0.90 -5.02
C TYR A 256 -24.47 0.12 -6.05
N ALA A 257 -23.30 0.65 -6.41
CA ALA A 257 -22.40 -0.01 -7.34
C ALA A 257 -21.88 -1.34 -6.80
N TRP A 258 -21.54 -1.41 -5.50
CA TRP A 258 -21.13 -2.64 -4.84
C TRP A 258 -22.23 -3.70 -4.88
N THR A 259 -23.46 -3.34 -4.50
CA THR A 259 -24.63 -4.22 -4.60
C THR A 259 -24.82 -4.75 -6.02
N LYS A 260 -24.75 -3.87 -7.03
CA LYS A 260 -24.89 -4.27 -8.44
C LYS A 260 -23.76 -5.16 -8.95
N CYS A 261 -22.56 -5.00 -8.42
CA CYS A 261 -21.38 -5.74 -8.83
C CYS A 261 -21.12 -6.99 -7.97
N GLY A 262 -21.98 -7.27 -6.97
CA GLY A 262 -21.77 -8.36 -6.03
C GLY A 262 -20.55 -8.16 -5.14
N VAL A 263 -20.13 -6.92 -4.91
CA VAL A 263 -19.01 -6.56 -4.01
C VAL A 263 -19.56 -6.32 -2.61
N GLN A 264 -18.90 -6.87 -1.61
CA GLN A 264 -19.24 -6.72 -0.19
C GLN A 264 -18.10 -6.02 0.56
N ALA A 265 -18.40 -5.37 1.68
CA ALA A 265 -17.38 -4.73 2.51
C ALA A 265 -16.28 -5.72 2.92
N LYS A 266 -16.67 -6.95 3.29
CA LYS A 266 -15.73 -8.03 3.65
C LYS A 266 -14.75 -8.41 2.54
N ASP A 267 -15.01 -8.04 1.29
CA ASP A 267 -14.11 -8.31 0.17
C ASP A 267 -12.93 -7.34 0.12
N PHE A 268 -12.95 -6.29 0.95
CA PHE A 268 -11.85 -5.35 1.14
C PHE A 268 -11.02 -5.69 2.38
N GLU A 269 -9.78 -5.21 2.37
CA GLU A 269 -9.00 -5.08 3.60
C GLU A 269 -9.48 -3.87 4.43
N PRO A 270 -9.45 -3.94 5.78
CA PRO A 270 -9.90 -2.85 6.66
C PRO A 270 -9.28 -1.49 6.35
N GLN A 271 -7.98 -1.45 6.06
CA GLN A 271 -7.25 -0.22 5.74
C GLN A 271 -7.78 0.46 4.47
N SER A 272 -8.23 -0.32 3.47
CA SER A 272 -8.76 0.19 2.22
C SER A 272 -10.13 0.84 2.45
N LEU A 273 -10.98 0.20 3.27
CA LEU A 273 -12.28 0.77 3.67
C LEU A 273 -12.12 2.07 4.46
N LEU A 274 -11.20 2.09 5.42
CA LEU A 274 -10.89 3.30 6.20
C LEU A 274 -10.40 4.43 5.29
N CYS A 275 -9.57 4.14 4.30
CA CYS A 275 -9.10 5.13 3.34
C CYS A 275 -10.24 5.74 2.50
N ILE A 276 -11.18 4.90 2.05
CA ILE A 276 -12.38 5.33 1.32
C ILE A 276 -13.24 6.22 2.22
N ASP A 277 -13.49 5.81 3.46
CA ASP A 277 -14.30 6.57 4.41
C ASP A 277 -13.71 7.95 4.71
N LEU A 278 -12.42 8.02 5.05
CA LEU A 278 -11.73 9.29 5.32
C LEU A 278 -11.69 10.20 4.08
N THR A 279 -11.60 9.62 2.88
CA THR A 279 -11.70 10.37 1.62
C THR A 279 -13.08 10.98 1.44
N LEU A 280 -14.15 10.22 1.70
CA LEU A 280 -15.53 10.69 1.61
C LEU A 280 -15.83 11.78 2.65
N GLU A 281 -15.39 11.59 3.89
CA GLU A 281 -15.51 12.61 4.93
C GLU A 281 -14.82 13.92 4.51
N ARG A 282 -13.62 13.81 3.93
CA ARG A 282 -12.84 14.99 3.54
C ARG A 282 -13.38 15.72 2.31
N LEU A 283 -13.96 15.02 1.34
CA LEU A 283 -14.37 15.61 0.06
C LEU A 283 -15.88 15.83 -0.09
N MET A 284 -16.70 15.08 0.66
CA MET A 284 -18.15 15.11 0.54
C MET A 284 -18.86 15.53 1.84
N ASP A 285 -18.12 15.74 2.94
CA ASP A 285 -18.66 16.00 4.30
C ASP A 285 -19.67 14.92 4.76
N GLN A 286 -19.52 13.70 4.23
CA GLN A 286 -20.42 12.57 4.51
C GLN A 286 -19.96 11.81 5.75
N LYS A 287 -20.47 12.21 6.91
CA LYS A 287 -20.26 11.50 8.18
C LYS A 287 -21.23 10.33 8.34
N LYS A 288 -20.68 9.11 8.43
CA LYS A 288 -21.36 7.86 8.86
C LYS A 288 -22.62 7.43 8.06
N PRO A 289 -23.03 6.15 8.12
CA PRO A 289 -22.32 5.00 8.69
C PRO A 289 -21.07 4.65 7.88
N SER A 290 -19.99 4.21 8.57
CA SER A 290 -18.71 3.86 7.94
C SER A 290 -18.84 2.53 7.18
N PHE A 291 -18.10 2.36 6.09
CA PHE A 291 -18.02 1.05 5.43
C PHE A 291 -17.30 0.02 6.31
N LEU A 292 -16.41 0.48 7.19
CA LEU A 292 -15.74 -0.34 8.19
C LEU A 292 -16.72 -0.88 9.24
N ASP A 293 -17.78 -0.13 9.59
CA ASP A 293 -18.82 -0.61 10.51
C ASP A 293 -19.57 -1.84 9.93
N ALA A 294 -19.61 -1.97 8.61
CA ALA A 294 -20.21 -3.10 7.89
C ALA A 294 -19.22 -4.23 7.58
N TRP A 295 -17.97 -4.13 8.04
CA TRP A 295 -16.93 -5.14 7.80
C TRP A 295 -16.96 -6.21 8.89
N GLU A 296 -17.44 -7.41 8.55
CA GLU A 296 -17.55 -8.56 9.46
C GLU A 296 -16.37 -9.56 9.33
N GLY A 297 -15.20 -9.11 8.86
CA GLY A 297 -14.06 -10.00 8.65
C GLY A 297 -13.34 -10.36 9.94
N ILE A 298 -13.30 -11.65 10.31
CA ILE A 298 -12.37 -12.18 11.33
C ILE A 298 -11.24 -12.90 10.62
#